data_AF-I0KZD6-F1
#
_entry.id   AF-I0KZD6-F1
#
_cell.length_a   1.000
_cell.length_b   1.000
_cell.length_c   1.000
_cell.angle_alpha   90.00
_cell.angle_beta   90.00
_cell.angle_gamma   90.00
#
_symmetry.space_group_name_H-M   'P 1'
#
loop_
_entity.id
_entity.type
_entity.pdbx_description
1 polymer ?
#
loop_
_entity_poly.entity_id
_entity_poly.type
_entity_poly.pdbx_seq_one_letter_code
_entity_poly.pdbx_strand_id
1 'polypeptide(L)'
;MPTNRTTDFLRELLVRQVATWLPAALHRSRRATVALAWAGADDGGAEAALRVVADHAAQVRGRQVTVLVLADGAADLPARLGPIEAELPAEVTVHLLPGGPDRLPVAVKAGGAAGSPLFCFLDLPGEVPPHLLDAAANGRAGEVLLHAGGPTRAALTAAGFPLVAEVTPVLPADATGDAAGAAAGVVAFGSRSDRSLEAVRDALWAVGAELGVRYRDPADPAAPPVDVAGEPALEPLARQLLAELRRGGPRPVTELRRHTLTATVYRAADANRALTDLVDAGDVRRERDTGRLAGDELITPTR
;
A
#
# COMPACT_ATOMS: atom_id res chain seq x y z
N MET A 1 -21.98 15.15 -8.18
CA MET A 1 -22.06 13.93 -9.02
C MET A 1 -21.84 12.74 -8.11
N PRO A 2 -22.49 11.59 -8.33
CA PRO A 2 -22.22 10.41 -7.49
C PRO A 2 -20.74 10.04 -7.65
N THR A 3 -19.99 10.14 -6.55
CA THR A 3 -18.57 9.84 -6.56
C THR A 3 -18.38 8.33 -6.63
N ASN A 4 -17.54 7.86 -7.55
CA ASN A 4 -17.21 6.45 -7.64
C ASN A 4 -16.46 6.05 -6.36
N ARG A 5 -17.07 5.17 -5.54
CA ARG A 5 -16.49 4.77 -4.24
C ARG A 5 -15.12 4.12 -4.36
N THR A 6 -14.83 3.44 -5.47
CA THR A 6 -13.49 2.91 -5.73
C THR A 6 -12.50 4.05 -5.87
N THR A 7 -12.85 5.08 -6.65
CA THR A 7 -12.03 6.28 -6.83
C THR A 7 -11.77 6.98 -5.49
N ASP A 8 -12.78 7.12 -4.64
CA ASP A 8 -12.62 7.74 -3.31
C ASP A 8 -11.71 6.94 -2.40
N PHE A 9 -11.90 5.61 -2.36
CA PHE A 9 -11.05 4.70 -1.60
C PHE A 9 -9.59 4.79 -2.05
N LEU A 10 -9.33 4.75 -3.36
CA LEU A 10 -7.97 4.82 -3.91
C LEU A 10 -7.32 6.18 -3.66
N ARG A 11 -8.08 7.27 -3.80
CA ARG A 11 -7.61 8.64 -3.51
C ARG A 11 -7.20 8.79 -2.05
N GLU A 12 -8.05 8.36 -1.12
CA GLU A 12 -7.76 8.47 0.31
C GLU A 12 -6.56 7.59 0.72
N LEU A 13 -6.47 6.38 0.15
CA LEU A 13 -5.31 5.52 0.37
C LEU A 13 -4.01 6.13 -0.18
N LEU A 14 -4.05 6.72 -1.38
CA LEU A 14 -2.93 7.43 -1.98
C LEU A 14 -2.47 8.59 -1.08
N VAL A 15 -3.40 9.42 -0.61
CA VAL A 15 -3.13 10.57 0.28
C VAL A 15 -2.38 10.11 1.53
N ARG A 16 -2.87 9.09 2.23
CA ARG A 16 -2.21 8.56 3.44
C ARG A 16 -0.86 7.96 3.16
N GLN A 17 -0.72 7.26 2.04
CA GLN A 17 0.54 6.65 1.66
C GLN A 17 1.59 7.71 1.36
N VAL A 18 1.25 8.77 0.61
CA VAL A 18 2.18 9.88 0.34
C VAL A 18 2.54 10.63 1.63
N ALA A 19 1.56 10.91 2.49
CA ALA A 19 1.77 11.61 3.76
C ALA A 19 2.71 10.83 4.70
N THR A 20 2.63 9.50 4.67
CA THR A 20 3.51 8.64 5.48
C THR A 20 4.88 8.44 4.84
N TRP A 21 4.92 8.24 3.52
CA TRP A 21 6.14 7.91 2.79
C TRP A 21 7.08 9.10 2.65
N LEU A 22 6.56 10.27 2.30
CA LEU A 22 7.37 11.43 1.89
C LEU A 22 8.33 11.89 3.00
N PRO A 23 7.91 12.09 4.26
CA PRO A 23 8.83 12.46 5.34
C PRO A 23 9.93 11.42 5.56
N ALA A 24 9.58 10.13 5.49
CA ALA A 24 10.54 9.04 5.67
C ALA A 24 11.56 8.97 4.52
N ALA A 25 11.11 9.20 3.28
CA ALA A 25 11.96 9.28 2.10
C ALA A 25 12.95 10.45 2.20
N LEU A 26 12.46 11.64 2.56
CA LEU A 26 13.26 12.85 2.73
C LEU A 26 14.22 12.75 3.92
N HIS A 27 13.89 11.98 4.96
CA HIS A 27 14.86 11.73 6.02
C HIS A 27 16.10 10.96 5.52
N ARG A 28 15.90 10.02 4.59
CA ARG A 28 16.95 9.10 4.09
C ARG A 28 17.71 9.63 2.87
N SER A 29 17.13 10.57 2.13
CA SER A 29 17.67 11.04 0.85
C SER A 29 17.44 12.53 0.63
N ARG A 30 18.35 13.17 -0.11
CA ARG A 30 18.16 14.56 -0.56
C ARG A 30 17.18 14.70 -1.72
N ARG A 31 16.93 13.61 -2.45
CA ARG A 31 16.02 13.55 -3.60
C ARG A 31 14.97 12.48 -3.37
N ALA A 32 13.72 12.72 -3.77
CA ALA A 32 12.65 11.74 -3.74
C ALA A 32 11.75 11.92 -4.97
N THR A 33 11.19 10.82 -5.49
CA THR A 33 10.29 10.86 -6.65
C THR A 33 8.96 10.21 -6.29
N VAL A 34 7.86 10.89 -6.61
CA VAL A 34 6.49 10.37 -6.57
C VAL A 34 6.01 10.26 -8.01
N ALA A 35 5.61 9.08 -8.45
CA ALA A 35 5.05 8.87 -9.79
C ALA A 35 3.62 8.36 -9.67
N LEU A 36 2.69 9.06 -10.31
CA LEU A 36 1.26 8.75 -10.28
C LEU A 36 0.82 8.45 -11.71
N ALA A 37 0.28 7.26 -11.94
CA ALA A 37 -0.14 6.82 -13.26
C ALA A 37 -1.53 6.17 -13.25
N TRP A 38 -2.40 6.61 -14.17
CA TRP A 38 -3.75 6.06 -14.35
C TRP A 38 -3.93 5.56 -15.78
N ALA A 39 -4.49 4.36 -15.94
CA ALA A 39 -4.91 3.86 -17.26
C ALA A 39 -6.12 4.62 -17.84
N GLY A 40 -6.78 5.45 -17.02
CA GLY A 40 -7.90 6.30 -17.42
C GLY A 40 -7.73 7.73 -16.91
N ALA A 41 -8.85 8.42 -16.70
CA ALA A 41 -8.84 9.79 -16.19
C ALA A 41 -8.39 9.84 -14.71
N ASP A 42 -7.61 10.85 -14.37
CA ASP A 42 -7.38 11.22 -12.97
C ASP A 42 -8.58 12.00 -12.44
N ASP A 43 -9.39 11.35 -11.61
CA ASP A 43 -10.54 11.93 -10.92
C ASP A 43 -10.14 12.79 -9.69
N GLY A 44 -8.91 13.31 -9.64
CA GLY A 44 -8.40 14.19 -8.58
C GLY A 44 -7.53 13.51 -7.54
N GLY A 45 -6.95 12.36 -7.87
CA GLY A 45 -5.88 11.75 -7.08
C GLY A 45 -4.58 12.55 -7.18
N ALA A 46 -4.23 13.05 -8.37
CA ALA A 46 -3.04 13.90 -8.56
C ALA A 46 -3.12 15.19 -7.72
N GLU A 47 -4.30 15.83 -7.74
CA GLU A 47 -4.58 17.04 -6.97
C GLU A 47 -4.45 16.80 -5.46
N ALA A 48 -5.03 15.70 -4.97
CA ALA A 48 -4.96 15.33 -3.56
C ALA A 48 -3.52 15.01 -3.13
N ALA A 49 -2.76 14.28 -3.94
CA ALA A 49 -1.36 13.96 -3.66
C ALA A 49 -0.47 15.23 -3.63
N LEU A 50 -0.67 16.18 -4.54
CA LEU A 50 0.09 17.44 -4.54
C LEU A 50 -0.21 18.31 -3.30
N ARG A 51 -1.46 18.32 -2.81
CA ARG A 51 -1.79 18.99 -1.55
C ARG A 51 -1.01 18.41 -0.37
N VAL A 52 -0.89 17.08 -0.30
CA VAL A 52 -0.07 16.42 0.72
C VAL A 52 1.40 16.83 0.61
N VAL A 53 1.93 16.95 -0.62
CA VAL A 53 3.31 17.44 -0.83
C VAL A 53 3.44 18.89 -0.33
N ALA A 54 2.45 19.74 -0.58
CA ALA A 54 2.41 21.12 -0.09
C ALA A 54 2.36 21.18 1.44
N ASP A 55 1.58 20.31 2.09
CA ASP A 55 1.52 20.20 3.56
C ASP A 55 2.88 19.84 4.18
N HIS A 56 3.75 19.21 3.40
CA HIS A 56 5.13 18.87 3.77
C HIS A 56 6.19 19.89 3.32
N ALA A 57 5.79 21.09 2.90
CA ALA A 57 6.71 22.12 2.39
C ALA A 57 7.91 22.41 3.31
N ALA A 58 7.70 22.39 4.63
CA ALA A 58 8.78 22.63 5.60
C ALA A 58 9.85 21.52 5.57
N GLN A 59 9.46 20.26 5.40
CA GLN A 59 10.38 19.11 5.31
C GLN A 59 11.13 19.06 3.97
N VAL A 60 10.59 19.69 2.93
CA VAL A 60 11.19 19.70 1.58
C VAL A 60 12.34 20.71 1.44
N ARG A 61 12.46 21.70 2.34
CA ARG A 61 13.52 22.71 2.27
C ARG A 61 14.92 22.09 2.20
N GLY A 62 15.69 22.51 1.20
CA GLY A 62 17.05 21.97 0.95
C GLY A 62 17.08 20.51 0.45
N ARG A 63 15.93 19.99 0.00
CA ARG A 63 15.75 18.69 -0.65
C ARG A 63 15.19 18.91 -2.05
N GLN A 64 14.97 17.83 -2.80
CA GLN A 64 14.33 17.89 -4.10
C GLN A 64 13.25 16.81 -4.16
N VAL A 65 12.04 17.21 -4.53
CA VAL A 65 10.92 16.30 -4.77
C VAL A 65 10.48 16.45 -6.20
N THR A 66 10.45 15.34 -6.93
CA THR A 66 9.92 15.29 -8.29
C THR A 66 8.59 14.54 -8.27
N VAL A 67 7.52 15.19 -8.73
CA VAL A 67 6.21 14.57 -8.90
C VAL A 67 5.95 14.36 -10.39
N LEU A 68 5.72 13.13 -10.80
CA LEU A 68 5.39 12.74 -12.17
C LEU A 68 3.92 12.36 -12.23
N VAL A 69 3.15 12.98 -13.11
CA VAL A 69 1.73 12.68 -13.31
C VAL A 69 1.53 12.18 -14.73
N LEU A 70 1.07 10.95 -14.88
CA LEU A 70 0.79 10.29 -16.14
C LEU A 70 -0.69 9.90 -16.20
N ALA A 71 -1.47 10.57 -17.04
CA ALA A 71 -2.89 10.27 -17.19
C ALA A 71 -3.31 10.48 -18.64
N ASP A 72 -4.15 9.57 -19.13
CA ASP A 72 -4.85 9.80 -20.38
C ASP A 72 -5.92 10.88 -20.18
N GLY A 73 -6.17 11.71 -21.20
CA GLY A 73 -7.13 12.81 -21.09
C GLY A 73 -6.66 14.02 -20.27
N ALA A 74 -5.34 14.25 -20.17
CA ALA A 74 -4.71 15.33 -19.40
C ALA A 74 -4.97 16.78 -19.88
N ALA A 75 -6.01 17.05 -20.66
CA ALA A 75 -6.24 18.38 -21.23
C ALA A 75 -6.61 19.44 -20.16
N ASP A 76 -7.33 19.03 -19.12
CA ASP A 76 -7.77 19.87 -18.00
C ASP A 76 -6.79 19.82 -16.81
N LEU A 77 -5.92 18.81 -16.73
CA LEU A 77 -4.97 18.62 -15.64
C LEU A 77 -4.06 19.85 -15.38
N PRO A 78 -3.47 20.51 -16.39
CA PRO A 78 -2.69 21.72 -16.15
C PRO A 78 -3.50 22.84 -15.47
N ALA A 79 -4.77 23.01 -15.84
CA ALA A 79 -5.63 24.02 -15.25
C ALA A 79 -6.01 23.67 -13.79
N ARG A 80 -6.20 22.38 -13.49
CA ARG A 80 -6.52 21.89 -12.14
C ARG A 80 -5.33 21.93 -11.20
N LEU A 81 -4.15 21.54 -11.68
CA LEU A 81 -2.95 21.41 -10.85
C LEU A 81 -2.16 22.72 -10.74
N GLY A 82 -2.25 23.61 -11.73
CA GLY A 82 -1.52 24.88 -11.77
C GLY A 82 -1.66 25.76 -10.51
N PRO A 83 -2.87 25.94 -9.94
CA PRO A 83 -3.02 26.68 -8.68
C PRO A 83 -2.26 26.06 -7.51
N ILE A 84 -2.22 24.73 -7.40
CA ILE A 84 -1.50 24.03 -6.34
C ILE A 84 0.00 24.12 -6.59
N GLU A 85 0.44 23.93 -7.85
CA GLU A 85 1.84 24.03 -8.24
C GLU A 85 2.43 25.41 -7.92
N ALA A 86 1.65 26.48 -8.10
CA ALA A 86 2.07 27.85 -7.76
C ALA A 86 2.33 28.07 -6.26
N GLU A 87 1.76 27.24 -5.38
CA GLU A 87 1.94 27.30 -3.93
C GLU A 87 3.09 26.38 -3.44
N LEU A 88 3.62 25.52 -4.32
CA LEU A 88 4.68 24.58 -3.94
C LEU A 88 6.03 25.30 -3.72
N PRO A 89 6.88 24.78 -2.81
CA PRO A 89 8.26 25.21 -2.71
C PRO A 89 9.03 25.02 -4.02
N ALA A 90 10.03 25.86 -4.27
CA ALA A 90 10.89 25.77 -5.46
C ALA A 90 11.65 24.43 -5.57
N GLU A 91 11.81 23.73 -4.44
CA GLU A 91 12.37 22.39 -4.34
C GLU A 91 11.46 21.27 -4.86
N VAL A 92 10.18 21.55 -5.12
CA VAL A 92 9.24 20.61 -5.72
C VAL A 92 9.11 20.91 -7.20
N THR A 93 9.27 19.90 -8.04
CA THR A 93 9.04 19.99 -9.49
C THR A 93 7.94 19.04 -9.89
N VAL A 94 6.90 19.54 -10.55
CA VAL A 94 5.79 18.75 -11.07
C VAL A 94 5.96 18.59 -12.58
N HIS A 95 5.88 17.36 -13.07
CA HIS A 95 5.90 17.06 -14.49
C HIS A 95 4.61 16.37 -14.90
N LEU A 96 3.80 17.07 -15.69
CA LEU A 96 2.63 16.52 -16.34
C LEU A 96 3.04 15.91 -17.68
N LEU A 97 2.88 14.60 -17.81
CA LEU A 97 3.29 13.86 -18.99
C LEU A 97 2.04 13.41 -19.75
N PRO A 98 1.87 13.81 -21.02
CA PRO A 98 0.74 13.34 -21.80
C PRO A 98 0.86 11.84 -22.08
N GLY A 99 -0.27 11.15 -21.94
CA GLY A 99 -0.41 9.72 -22.20
C GLY A 99 -0.49 8.88 -20.92
N GLY A 100 -0.86 7.62 -21.11
CA GLY A 100 -1.09 6.69 -20.03
C GLY A 100 0.16 6.06 -19.38
N PRO A 101 -0.06 5.02 -18.56
CA PRO A 101 0.97 4.43 -17.70
C PRO A 101 2.19 3.86 -18.43
N ASP A 102 2.06 3.48 -19.70
CA ASP A 102 3.17 2.97 -20.54
C ASP A 102 4.38 3.92 -20.65
N ARG A 103 4.19 5.20 -20.30
CA ARG A 103 5.26 6.20 -20.25
C ARG A 103 6.07 6.17 -18.95
N LEU A 104 5.63 5.45 -17.93
CA LEU A 104 6.26 5.38 -16.61
C LEU A 104 7.76 5.08 -16.68
N PRO A 105 8.27 4.07 -17.42
CA PRO A 105 9.71 3.77 -17.45
C PRO A 105 10.55 4.95 -17.94
N VAL A 106 10.05 5.66 -18.96
CA VAL A 106 10.72 6.84 -19.50
C VAL A 106 10.64 8.01 -18.52
N ALA A 107 9.47 8.22 -17.92
CA ALA A 107 9.22 9.30 -16.97
C ALA A 107 10.09 9.18 -15.72
N VAL A 108 10.15 8.00 -15.08
CA VAL A 108 10.97 7.79 -13.87
C VAL A 108 12.46 7.93 -14.17
N LYS A 109 12.90 7.51 -15.37
CA LYS A 109 14.28 7.69 -15.82
C LYS A 109 14.61 9.16 -16.05
N ALA A 110 13.74 9.90 -16.75
CA ALA A 110 13.91 11.32 -17.04
C ALA A 110 13.83 12.18 -15.76
N GLY A 111 12.95 11.82 -14.82
CA GLY A 111 12.84 12.44 -13.50
C GLY A 111 13.99 12.10 -12.54
N GLY A 112 14.98 11.32 -12.98
CA GLY A 112 16.18 11.04 -12.19
C GLY A 112 15.95 10.18 -10.95
N ALA A 113 14.89 9.36 -10.95
CA ALA A 113 14.49 8.51 -9.81
C ALA A 113 15.54 7.43 -9.45
N ALA A 114 16.46 7.13 -10.37
CA ALA A 114 17.54 6.18 -10.15
C ALA A 114 18.39 6.59 -8.95
N GLY A 115 18.55 5.67 -8.00
CA GLY A 115 19.35 5.87 -6.79
C GLY A 115 18.69 6.70 -5.68
N SER A 116 17.45 7.18 -5.87
CA SER A 116 16.64 7.83 -4.83
C SER A 116 15.43 6.98 -4.42
N PRO A 117 14.79 7.27 -3.27
CA PRO A 117 13.45 6.78 -2.98
C PRO A 117 12.48 7.11 -4.12
N LEU A 118 11.71 6.09 -4.52
CA LEU A 118 10.68 6.18 -5.56
C LEU A 118 9.40 5.57 -4.99
N PHE A 119 8.32 6.33 -4.99
CA PHE A 119 6.98 5.81 -4.73
C PHE A 119 6.15 5.92 -6.01
N CYS A 120 5.57 4.80 -6.44
CA CYS A 120 4.68 4.72 -7.58
C CYS A 120 3.25 4.41 -7.13
N PHE A 121 2.28 5.19 -7.57
CA PHE A 121 0.87 4.82 -7.54
C PHE A 121 0.42 4.48 -8.96
N LEU A 122 -0.10 3.27 -9.16
CA LEU A 122 -0.54 2.76 -10.45
C LEU A 122 -2.00 2.32 -10.35
N ASP A 123 -2.88 2.97 -11.10
CA ASP A 123 -4.29 2.59 -11.24
C ASP A 123 -4.51 1.90 -12.59
N LEU A 124 -4.50 0.56 -12.56
CA LEU A 124 -4.48 -0.33 -13.73
C LEU A 124 -5.57 -1.41 -13.61
N PRO A 125 -6.88 -1.06 -13.69
CA PRO A 125 -7.97 -2.03 -13.51
C PRO A 125 -7.97 -3.20 -14.52
N GLY A 126 -7.19 -3.11 -15.60
CA GLY A 126 -6.97 -4.16 -16.59
C GLY A 126 -5.73 -5.02 -16.32
N GLU A 127 -5.07 -5.43 -17.40
CA GLU A 127 -3.78 -6.14 -17.33
C GLU A 127 -2.68 -5.20 -16.82
N VAL A 128 -1.76 -5.74 -16.01
CA VAL A 128 -0.61 -5.00 -15.47
C VAL A 128 0.64 -5.38 -16.28
N PRO A 129 1.14 -4.48 -17.16
CA PRO A 129 2.34 -4.77 -17.93
C PRO A 129 3.59 -4.89 -17.04
N PRO A 130 4.42 -5.95 -17.19
CA PRO A 130 5.59 -6.17 -16.33
C PRO A 130 6.58 -5.00 -16.29
N HIS A 131 6.78 -4.33 -17.42
CA HIS A 131 7.73 -3.23 -17.56
C HIS A 131 7.38 -2.01 -16.66
N LEU A 132 6.12 -1.86 -16.26
CA LEU A 132 5.70 -0.82 -15.30
C LEU A 132 6.16 -1.16 -13.89
N LEU A 133 6.09 -2.44 -13.51
CA LEU A 133 6.55 -2.91 -12.21
C LEU A 133 8.08 -2.86 -12.11
N ASP A 134 8.78 -3.22 -13.19
CA ASP A 134 10.23 -3.06 -13.29
C ASP A 134 10.64 -1.59 -13.12
N ALA A 135 9.91 -0.66 -13.75
CA ALA A 135 10.15 0.77 -13.60
C ALA A 135 9.96 1.24 -12.15
N ALA A 136 8.90 0.80 -11.47
CA ALA A 136 8.66 1.12 -10.06
C ALA A 136 9.73 0.53 -9.13
N ALA A 137 10.32 -0.62 -9.48
CA ALA A 137 11.34 -1.29 -8.70
C ALA A 137 12.73 -0.63 -8.78
N ASN A 138 12.99 0.22 -9.79
CA ASN A 138 14.31 0.80 -10.11
C ASN A 138 14.82 1.87 -9.12
N GLY A 139 13.99 2.32 -8.16
CA GLY A 139 14.43 3.22 -7.09
C GLY A 139 15.26 2.50 -6.01
N ARG A 140 16.16 3.23 -5.32
CA ARG A 140 16.98 2.69 -4.21
C ARG A 140 16.12 2.13 -3.06
N ALA A 141 14.92 2.68 -2.90
CA ALA A 141 13.85 2.19 -2.05
C ALA A 141 12.53 2.31 -2.83
N GLY A 142 12.46 1.63 -3.97
CA GLY A 142 11.26 1.56 -4.79
C GLY A 142 10.09 0.95 -4.03
N GLU A 143 8.96 1.63 -4.06
CA GLU A 143 7.68 1.18 -3.48
C GLU A 143 6.57 1.42 -4.50
N VAL A 144 5.62 0.49 -4.57
CA VAL A 144 4.48 0.61 -5.49
C VAL A 144 3.18 0.31 -4.77
N LEU A 145 2.22 1.21 -4.90
CA LEU A 145 0.81 0.99 -4.58
C LEU A 145 0.05 0.80 -5.89
N LEU A 146 -0.54 -0.37 -6.08
CA LEU A 146 -1.13 -0.82 -7.34
C LEU A 146 -2.60 -1.18 -7.13
N HIS A 147 -3.49 -0.64 -7.95
CA HIS A 147 -4.83 -1.15 -8.14
C HIS A 147 -4.89 -1.94 -9.45
N ALA A 148 -5.38 -3.18 -9.39
CA ALA A 148 -5.41 -4.11 -10.50
C ALA A 148 -6.71 -4.92 -10.56
N GLY A 149 -7.06 -5.46 -11.72
CA GLY A 149 -8.24 -6.31 -11.90
C GLY A 149 -8.17 -7.67 -11.19
N GLY A 150 -7.00 -8.09 -10.69
CA GLY A 150 -6.80 -9.38 -10.03
C GLY A 150 -5.49 -9.45 -9.24
N PRO A 151 -5.18 -10.62 -8.64
CA PRO A 151 -3.95 -10.79 -7.84
C PRO A 151 -2.68 -10.51 -8.64
N THR A 152 -1.72 -9.79 -8.04
CA THR A 152 -0.49 -9.32 -8.70
C THR A 152 0.79 -9.74 -7.99
N ARG A 153 0.70 -10.47 -6.87
CA ARG A 153 1.86 -10.91 -6.08
C ARG A 153 2.97 -11.58 -6.86
N ALA A 154 2.62 -12.50 -7.78
CA ALA A 154 3.62 -13.16 -8.61
C ALA A 154 4.37 -12.16 -9.49
N ALA A 155 3.65 -11.22 -10.11
CA ALA A 155 4.24 -10.18 -10.96
C ALA A 155 5.10 -9.19 -10.16
N LEU A 156 4.63 -8.74 -8.99
CA LEU A 156 5.40 -7.87 -8.10
C LEU A 156 6.67 -8.55 -7.57
N THR A 157 6.58 -9.83 -7.21
CA THR A 157 7.75 -10.61 -6.78
C THR A 157 8.76 -10.75 -7.92
N ALA A 158 8.29 -11.05 -9.13
CA ALA A 158 9.12 -11.16 -10.33
C ALA A 158 9.83 -9.83 -10.67
N ALA A 159 9.16 -8.69 -10.47
CA ALA A 159 9.73 -7.35 -10.60
C ALA A 159 10.72 -6.97 -9.48
N GLY A 160 10.92 -7.85 -8.48
CA GLY A 160 11.93 -7.69 -7.44
C GLY A 160 11.44 -7.00 -6.16
N PHE A 161 10.13 -7.01 -5.89
CA PHE A 161 9.57 -6.66 -4.59
C PHE A 161 9.47 -7.90 -3.68
N PRO A 162 10.36 -8.07 -2.68
CA PRO A 162 10.36 -9.24 -1.81
C PRO A 162 9.22 -9.25 -0.80
N LEU A 163 8.60 -8.10 -0.53
CA LEU A 163 7.49 -7.94 0.39
C LEU A 163 6.28 -7.43 -0.39
N VAL A 164 5.23 -8.26 -0.44
CA VAL A 164 3.98 -7.92 -1.12
C VAL A 164 2.81 -8.10 -0.15
N ALA A 165 1.99 -7.07 -0.03
CA ALA A 165 0.68 -7.11 0.63
C ALA A 165 -0.41 -6.94 -0.42
N GLU A 166 -1.50 -7.70 -0.30
CA GLU A 166 -2.67 -7.55 -1.17
C GLU A 166 -3.97 -7.59 -0.34
N VAL A 167 -4.98 -6.89 -0.83
CA VAL A 167 -6.37 -6.97 -0.35
C VAL A 167 -7.32 -6.85 -1.53
N THR A 168 -8.47 -7.50 -1.43
CA THR A 168 -9.64 -7.23 -2.26
C THR A 168 -10.60 -6.36 -1.44
N PRO A 169 -10.75 -5.06 -1.76
CA PRO A 169 -11.71 -4.18 -1.07
C PRO A 169 -13.14 -4.57 -1.43
N VAL A 170 -13.98 -4.73 -0.40
CA VAL A 170 -15.42 -4.95 -0.52
C VAL A 170 -16.11 -3.67 -0.08
N LEU A 171 -16.42 -2.82 -1.05
CA LEU A 171 -17.06 -1.52 -0.84
C LEU A 171 -18.53 -1.71 -0.44
N PRO A 172 -19.08 -0.81 0.39
CA PRO A 172 -20.51 -0.79 0.69
C PRO A 172 -21.33 -0.53 -0.59
N ALA A 173 -22.59 -0.95 -0.61
CA ALA A 173 -23.50 -0.71 -1.73
C ALA A 173 -23.89 0.77 -1.86
N ASP A 174 -23.93 1.32 -3.06
CA ASP A 174 -24.43 2.68 -3.28
C ASP A 174 -25.94 2.75 -3.00
N ALA A 175 -26.43 3.95 -2.65
CA ALA A 175 -27.84 4.20 -2.34
C ALA A 175 -28.79 3.92 -3.54
N THR A 176 -28.24 3.75 -4.74
CA THR A 176 -28.95 3.42 -5.99
C THR A 176 -29.24 1.93 -6.17
N GLY A 177 -28.77 1.05 -5.28
CA GLY A 177 -29.14 -0.37 -5.27
C GLY A 177 -28.49 -1.23 -6.37
N ASP A 178 -27.64 -0.67 -7.21
CA ASP A 178 -26.88 -1.44 -8.19
C ASP A 178 -25.70 -2.16 -7.52
N ALA A 179 -25.81 -3.49 -7.48
CA ALA A 179 -24.85 -4.48 -7.00
C ALA A 179 -24.09 -4.13 -5.70
N ALA A 180 -24.73 -4.41 -4.57
CA ALA A 180 -24.02 -4.58 -3.30
C ALA A 180 -22.85 -5.57 -3.44
N GLY A 181 -21.62 -5.12 -3.16
CA GLY A 181 -20.47 -5.99 -2.93
C GLY A 181 -19.59 -6.35 -4.13
N ALA A 182 -19.62 -5.59 -5.22
CA ALA A 182 -18.61 -5.74 -6.27
C ALA A 182 -17.22 -5.39 -5.71
N ALA A 183 -16.29 -6.34 -5.78
CA ALA A 183 -14.90 -6.12 -5.40
C ALA A 183 -14.30 -5.03 -6.30
N ALA A 184 -13.67 -4.03 -5.70
CA ALA A 184 -12.97 -2.95 -6.39
C ALA A 184 -11.60 -3.41 -6.92
N GLY A 185 -11.55 -4.58 -7.57
CA GLY A 185 -10.30 -5.24 -7.93
C GLY A 185 -9.46 -5.65 -6.72
N VAL A 186 -8.15 -5.70 -6.92
CA VAL A 186 -7.14 -5.95 -5.91
C VAL A 186 -6.31 -4.69 -5.73
N VAL A 187 -6.10 -4.30 -4.47
CA VAL A 187 -5.07 -3.33 -4.10
C VAL A 187 -3.87 -4.09 -3.57
N ALA A 188 -2.73 -3.88 -4.21
CA ALA A 188 -1.47 -4.49 -3.91
C ALA A 188 -0.42 -3.43 -3.54
N PHE A 189 0.48 -3.78 -2.63
CA PHE A 189 1.63 -2.97 -2.29
C PHE A 189 2.91 -3.80 -2.36
N GLY A 190 3.89 -3.33 -3.12
CA GLY A 190 5.21 -3.93 -3.24
C GLY A 190 6.27 -3.03 -2.58
N SER A 191 7.12 -3.61 -1.74
CA SER A 191 8.23 -2.88 -1.10
C SER A 191 9.39 -3.82 -0.72
N ARG A 192 10.49 -3.21 -0.28
CA ARG A 192 11.66 -3.86 0.35
C ARG A 192 11.75 -3.57 1.86
N SER A 193 10.76 -2.89 2.42
CA SER A 193 10.77 -2.35 3.78
C SER A 193 9.58 -2.90 4.58
N ASP A 194 9.85 -3.68 5.64
CA ASP A 194 8.81 -4.14 6.57
C ASP A 194 8.03 -2.98 7.18
N ARG A 195 8.72 -1.88 7.50
CA ARG A 195 8.08 -0.68 8.05
C ARG A 195 7.08 -0.07 7.08
N SER A 196 7.40 -0.07 5.79
CA SER A 196 6.49 0.47 4.77
C SER A 196 5.30 -0.45 4.56
N LEU A 197 5.53 -1.77 4.64
CA LEU A 197 4.47 -2.77 4.60
C LEU A 197 3.51 -2.67 5.80
N GLU A 198 4.04 -2.41 6.99
CA GLU A 198 3.23 -2.14 8.19
C GLU A 198 2.44 -0.84 8.03
N ALA A 199 3.09 0.23 7.58
CA ALA A 199 2.45 1.52 7.34
C ALA A 199 1.30 1.45 6.31
N VAL A 200 1.50 0.77 5.18
CA VAL A 200 0.41 0.64 4.17
C VAL A 200 -0.73 -0.20 4.70
N ARG A 201 -0.45 -1.22 5.53
CA ARG A 201 -1.49 -2.06 6.14
C ARG A 201 -2.31 -1.25 7.14
N ASP A 202 -1.66 -0.44 7.97
CA ASP A 202 -2.34 0.46 8.89
C ASP A 202 -3.15 1.52 8.14
N ALA A 203 -2.61 2.08 7.05
CA ALA A 203 -3.33 3.01 6.19
C ALA A 203 -4.58 2.35 5.59
N LEU A 204 -4.47 1.15 5.02
CA LEU A 204 -5.61 0.37 4.52
C LEU A 204 -6.69 0.22 5.61
N TRP A 205 -6.32 -0.29 6.79
CA TRP A 205 -7.28 -0.46 7.90
C TRP A 205 -7.97 0.84 8.28
N ALA A 206 -7.22 1.94 8.37
CA ALA A 206 -7.77 3.23 8.73
C ALA A 206 -8.70 3.81 7.65
N VAL A 207 -8.37 3.65 6.36
CA VAL A 207 -9.27 4.05 5.26
C VAL A 207 -10.52 3.18 5.24
N GLY A 208 -10.37 1.86 5.43
CA GLY A 208 -11.51 0.96 5.42
C GLY A 208 -12.47 1.21 6.58
N ALA A 209 -11.96 1.54 7.76
CA ALA A 209 -12.78 1.94 8.91
C ALA A 209 -13.59 3.21 8.61
N GLU A 210 -12.97 4.21 7.98
CA GLU A 210 -13.59 5.49 7.67
C GLU A 210 -14.64 5.38 6.55
N LEU A 211 -14.35 4.60 5.52
CA LEU A 211 -15.21 4.46 4.35
C LEU A 211 -16.16 3.25 4.42
N GLY A 212 -16.16 2.51 5.53
CA GLY A 212 -16.98 1.30 5.70
C GLY A 212 -16.60 0.16 4.75
N VAL A 213 -15.33 0.11 4.33
CA VAL A 213 -14.80 -0.90 3.41
C VAL A 213 -14.29 -2.09 4.21
N ARG A 214 -14.68 -3.29 3.78
CA ARG A 214 -14.16 -4.55 4.36
C ARG A 214 -13.09 -5.13 3.44
N TYR A 215 -12.21 -5.96 3.97
CA TYR A 215 -11.13 -6.57 3.16
C TYR A 215 -11.25 -8.07 3.09
N ARG A 216 -11.07 -8.60 1.88
CA ARG A 216 -10.91 -10.04 1.64
C ARG A 216 -9.48 -10.32 1.19
N ASP A 217 -8.97 -11.50 1.54
CA ASP A 217 -7.72 -12.00 0.99
C ASP A 217 -7.94 -12.42 -0.48
N PRO A 218 -7.20 -11.87 -1.45
CA PRO A 218 -7.30 -12.30 -2.85
C PRO A 218 -6.93 -13.78 -3.08
N ALA A 219 -6.12 -14.38 -2.19
CA ALA A 219 -5.75 -15.80 -2.27
C ALA A 219 -6.85 -16.74 -1.73
N ASP A 220 -7.80 -16.21 -0.95
CA ASP A 220 -8.97 -16.94 -0.45
C ASP A 220 -10.26 -16.14 -0.71
N PRO A 221 -10.74 -16.08 -1.96
CA PRO A 221 -11.92 -15.31 -2.33
C PRO A 221 -13.23 -15.86 -1.73
N ALA A 222 -13.22 -17.09 -1.20
CA ALA A 222 -14.37 -17.70 -0.55
C ALA A 222 -14.48 -17.29 0.93
N ALA A 223 -13.39 -16.81 1.55
CA ALA A 223 -13.41 -16.34 2.93
C ALA A 223 -14.36 -15.14 3.11
N PRO A 224 -15.08 -15.08 4.26
CA PRO A 224 -15.80 -13.87 4.64
C PRO A 224 -14.85 -12.67 4.71
N PRO A 225 -15.25 -11.50 4.19
CA PRO A 225 -14.43 -10.31 4.29
C PRO A 225 -14.32 -9.86 5.76
N VAL A 226 -13.12 -9.43 6.15
CA VAL A 226 -12.81 -8.93 7.48
C VAL A 226 -13.30 -7.49 7.62
N ASP A 227 -14.05 -7.24 8.70
CA ASP A 227 -14.42 -5.90 9.10
C ASP A 227 -13.25 -5.20 9.80
N VAL A 228 -12.96 -3.97 9.38
CA VAL A 228 -11.83 -3.17 9.86
C VAL A 228 -12.28 -1.93 10.64
N ALA A 229 -13.58 -1.67 10.77
CA ALA A 229 -14.11 -0.54 11.54
C ALA A 229 -13.96 -0.71 13.06
N GLY A 230 -13.58 -1.91 13.53
CA GLY A 230 -13.45 -2.22 14.95
C GLY A 230 -12.36 -3.24 15.25
N GLU A 231 -12.54 -3.95 16.35
CA GLU A 231 -11.63 -5.01 16.77
C GLU A 231 -11.93 -6.29 15.99
N PRO A 232 -10.98 -6.81 15.20
CA PRO A 232 -11.26 -7.91 14.32
C PRO A 232 -11.26 -9.25 15.05
N ALA A 233 -12.04 -10.20 14.52
CA ALA A 233 -11.95 -11.60 14.94
C ALA A 233 -10.55 -12.14 14.60
N LEU A 234 -9.82 -12.62 15.62
CA LEU A 234 -8.43 -13.05 15.50
C LEU A 234 -8.28 -14.56 15.32
N GLU A 235 -9.33 -15.34 15.50
CA GLU A 235 -9.32 -16.79 15.36
C GLU A 235 -8.85 -17.26 13.97
N PRO A 236 -9.26 -16.63 12.85
CA PRO A 236 -8.72 -16.98 11.52
C PRO A 236 -7.21 -16.74 11.45
N LEU A 237 -6.73 -15.61 11.99
CA LEU A 237 -5.32 -15.28 12.02
C LEU A 237 -4.51 -16.25 12.89
N ALA A 238 -5.01 -16.58 14.09
CA ALA A 238 -4.39 -17.54 14.99
C ALA A 238 -4.23 -18.92 14.32
N ARG A 239 -5.26 -19.40 13.61
CA ARG A 239 -5.16 -20.65 12.84
C ARG A 239 -4.10 -20.59 11.74
N GLN A 240 -4.02 -19.48 11.00
CA GLN A 240 -3.00 -19.31 9.96
C GLN A 240 -1.58 -19.25 10.54
N LEU A 241 -1.37 -18.53 11.64
CA LEU A 241 -0.06 -18.45 12.31
C LEU A 241 0.37 -19.80 12.87
N LEU A 242 -0.53 -20.55 13.48
CA LEU A 242 -0.25 -21.90 13.95
C LEU A 242 0.06 -22.87 12.80
N ALA A 243 -0.66 -22.77 11.68
CA ALA A 243 -0.37 -23.54 10.48
C ALA A 243 1.02 -23.21 9.90
N GLU A 244 1.39 -21.92 9.86
CA GLU A 244 2.71 -21.48 9.42
C GLU A 244 3.82 -22.03 10.32
N LEU A 245 3.63 -21.97 11.63
CA LEU A 245 4.56 -22.52 12.63
C LEU A 245 4.71 -24.05 12.51
N ARG A 246 3.61 -24.78 12.31
CA ARG A 246 3.65 -26.23 12.11
C ARG A 246 4.36 -26.62 10.81
N ARG A 247 4.20 -25.82 9.76
CA ARG A 247 4.82 -26.05 8.44
C ARG A 247 6.30 -25.70 8.44
N GLY A 248 6.70 -24.60 9.08
CA GLY A 248 8.04 -24.02 9.01
C GLY A 248 8.92 -24.26 10.23
N GLY A 249 8.36 -24.74 11.34
CA GLY A 249 9.06 -24.86 12.62
C GLY A 249 9.09 -23.55 13.42
N PRO A 250 9.94 -23.48 14.47
CA PRO A 250 10.08 -22.29 15.30
C PRO A 250 10.46 -21.04 14.50
N ARG A 251 9.85 -19.90 14.82
CA ARG A 251 10.12 -18.62 14.16
C ARG A 251 10.08 -17.44 15.13
N PRO A 252 10.84 -16.36 14.88
CA PRO A 252 10.75 -15.15 15.67
C PRO A 252 9.43 -14.41 15.41
N VAL A 253 8.95 -13.68 16.41
CA VAL A 253 7.72 -12.85 16.30
C VAL A 253 7.78 -11.88 15.12
N THR A 254 8.95 -11.34 14.79
CA THR A 254 9.15 -10.47 13.62
C THR A 254 8.83 -11.17 12.30
N GLU A 255 9.21 -12.44 12.12
CA GLU A 255 8.85 -13.22 10.93
C GLU A 255 7.36 -13.52 10.88
N LEU A 256 6.72 -13.80 12.01
CA LEU A 256 5.29 -14.04 12.09
C LEU A 256 4.48 -12.78 11.78
N ARG A 257 4.90 -11.61 12.27
CA ARG A 257 4.32 -10.31 11.90
C ARG A 257 4.46 -10.05 10.40
N ARG A 258 5.63 -10.33 9.81
CA ARG A 258 5.84 -10.22 8.36
C ARG A 258 4.92 -11.18 7.60
N HIS A 259 4.80 -12.42 8.07
CA HIS A 259 3.88 -13.39 7.48
C HIS A 259 2.44 -12.88 7.52
N THR A 260 1.98 -12.34 8.65
CA THR A 260 0.66 -11.70 8.74
C THR A 260 0.46 -10.61 7.69
N LEU A 261 1.42 -9.68 7.57
CA LEU A 261 1.31 -8.57 6.63
C LEU A 261 1.31 -9.00 5.16
N THR A 262 2.03 -10.07 4.83
CA THR A 262 2.20 -10.54 3.45
C THR A 262 1.19 -11.62 3.05
N ALA A 263 0.73 -12.45 3.97
CA ALA A 263 -0.12 -13.61 3.68
C ALA A 263 -1.59 -13.40 4.08
N THR A 264 -1.94 -12.28 4.72
CA THR A 264 -3.28 -12.05 5.26
C THR A 264 -3.72 -10.60 5.10
N VAL A 265 -4.97 -10.30 5.46
CA VAL A 265 -5.49 -8.92 5.50
C VAL A 265 -5.22 -8.19 6.82
N TYR A 266 -4.70 -8.86 7.84
CA TYR A 266 -4.54 -8.34 9.21
C TYR A 266 -3.30 -7.46 9.38
N ARG A 267 -3.27 -6.67 10.45
CA ARG A 267 -2.10 -5.85 10.83
C ARG A 267 -1.09 -6.65 11.62
N ALA A 268 0.13 -6.13 11.68
CA ALA A 268 1.19 -6.69 12.52
C ALA A 268 0.84 -6.64 14.03
N ALA A 269 0.05 -5.66 14.47
CA ALA A 269 -0.45 -5.58 15.85
C ALA A 269 -1.43 -6.72 16.17
N ASP A 270 -2.26 -7.12 15.21
CA ASP A 270 -3.21 -8.22 15.36
C ASP A 270 -2.47 -9.57 15.50
N ALA A 271 -1.31 -9.72 14.85
CA ALA A 271 -0.45 -10.89 15.00
C ALA A 271 0.04 -11.06 16.45
N ASN A 272 0.50 -9.99 17.10
CA ASN A 272 0.98 -10.06 18.49
C ASN A 272 -0.13 -10.50 19.45
N ARG A 273 -1.36 -10.04 19.21
CA ARG A 273 -2.52 -10.41 20.00
C ARG A 273 -2.88 -11.89 19.79
N ALA A 274 -3.01 -12.31 18.53
CA ALA A 274 -3.27 -13.70 18.20
C ALA A 274 -2.19 -14.66 18.74
N LEU A 275 -0.92 -14.24 18.73
CA LEU A 275 0.18 -15.03 19.34
C LEU A 275 0.08 -15.08 20.86
N THR A 276 -0.36 -14.01 21.51
CA THR A 276 -0.60 -14.01 22.95
C THR A 276 -1.71 -15.01 23.29
N ASP A 277 -2.82 -14.99 22.55
CA ASP A 277 -3.93 -15.93 22.75
C ASP A 277 -3.49 -17.39 22.53
N LEU A 278 -2.63 -17.65 21.52
CA LEU A 278 -2.07 -18.98 21.27
C LEU A 278 -1.12 -19.46 22.37
N VAL A 279 -0.34 -18.55 22.97
CA VAL A 279 0.53 -18.85 24.13
C VAL A 279 -0.32 -19.18 25.35
N ASP A 280 -1.34 -18.37 25.62
CA ASP A 280 -2.24 -18.54 26.77
C ASP A 280 -3.07 -19.84 26.65
N ALA A 281 -3.43 -20.23 25.42
CA ALA A 281 -4.08 -21.50 25.12
C ALA A 281 -3.12 -22.72 25.20
N GLY A 282 -1.80 -22.49 25.22
CA GLY A 282 -0.78 -23.55 25.22
C GLY A 282 -0.56 -24.24 23.88
N ASP A 283 -1.07 -23.68 22.77
CA ASP A 283 -0.88 -24.18 21.41
C ASP A 283 0.55 -23.89 20.88
N VAL A 284 1.17 -22.84 21.42
CA VAL A 284 2.56 -22.47 21.15
C VAL A 284 3.28 -22.17 22.45
N ARG A 285 4.60 -22.30 22.45
CA ARG A 285 5.49 -21.88 23.52
C ARG A 285 6.40 -20.76 23.03
N ARG A 286 6.72 -19.85 23.92
CA ARG A 286 7.68 -18.77 23.71
C ARG A 286 8.97 -19.04 24.48
N GLU A 287 10.07 -18.44 24.07
CA GLU A 287 11.37 -18.67 24.70
C GLU A 287 11.51 -18.01 26.08
N ARG A 288 10.93 -16.81 26.29
CA ARG A 288 11.01 -16.10 27.57
C ARG A 288 9.72 -16.29 28.36
N ASP A 289 9.80 -16.72 29.61
CA ASP A 289 8.59 -17.04 30.39
C ASP A 289 7.70 -15.82 30.71
N THR A 290 8.24 -14.59 30.77
CA THR A 290 7.48 -13.38 31.16
C THR A 290 7.76 -12.14 30.29
N GLY A 291 6.81 -11.20 30.25
CA GLY A 291 6.92 -9.95 29.50
C GLY A 291 6.19 -9.95 28.15
N ARG A 292 6.27 -8.82 27.44
CA ARG A 292 5.69 -8.65 26.10
C ARG A 292 6.47 -9.46 25.07
N LEU A 293 5.77 -9.96 24.05
CA LEU A 293 6.38 -10.65 22.92
C LEU A 293 7.35 -9.72 22.18
N ALA A 294 8.65 -9.98 22.35
CA ALA A 294 9.70 -9.21 21.71
C ALA A 294 9.88 -9.69 20.26
N GLY A 295 10.42 -8.83 19.40
CA GLY A 295 10.54 -9.15 17.97
C GLY A 295 11.47 -10.32 17.65
N ASP A 296 12.50 -10.52 18.48
CA ASP A 296 13.49 -11.60 18.41
C ASP A 296 13.05 -12.88 19.11
N GLU A 297 11.94 -12.85 19.85
CA GLU A 297 11.47 -13.98 20.64
C GLU A 297 10.99 -15.11 19.75
N LEU A 298 11.54 -16.30 19.95
CA LEU A 298 11.16 -17.49 19.20
C LEU A 298 9.85 -18.08 19.72
N ILE A 299 8.92 -18.29 18.79
CA ILE A 299 7.66 -19.00 19.00
C ILE A 299 7.77 -20.39 18.40
N THR A 300 7.42 -21.41 19.17
CA THR A 300 7.48 -22.82 18.78
C THR A 300 6.13 -23.49 18.96
N PRO A 301 5.61 -24.28 18.01
CA PRO A 301 4.39 -25.07 18.25
C PRO A 301 4.61 -26.11 19.35
N THR A 302 3.60 -26.35 20.21
CA THR A 302 3.70 -27.36 21.28
C THR A 302 3.38 -28.78 20.78
N ARG A 303 2.70 -28.91 19.63
CA ARG A 303 2.41 -30.17 18.91
C ARG A 303 2.37 -29.96 17.40
#